data_AF-I4FZE8-F1
#
_entry.id   AF-I4FZE8-F1
#
_cell.length_a   1.000
_cell.length_b   1.000
_cell.length_c   1.000
_cell.angle_alpha   90.00
_cell.angle_beta   90.00
_cell.angle_gamma   90.00
#
_symmetry.space_group_name_H-M   'P 1'
#
loop_
_entity.id
_entity.type
_entity.pdbx_description
1 polymer ?
#
loop_
_entity_poly.entity_id
_entity_poly.type
_entity_poly.pdbx_seq_one_letter_code
_entity_poly.pdbx_strand_id
1 'polypeptide(L)'
;MRLALTDLFRAKWTDEIHDEWIRNLLKNRPDLTEERLHRTKALMNSNVRDCLVQGYKDLIPSLNLPDANDRHVLAAAICAGADVIVTYNLSDFPATTLEQYGIEAQHPDEFIIHLIDLAPSVICEAAKQQRMSLKNPPQSVDELLAAYERQGLAQTVAELRLYDGLL
;
A
#
# COMPACT_ATOMS: atom_id res chain seq x y z
N MET A 1 -1.28 6.34 2.23
CA MET A 1 -1.32 7.02 3.56
C MET A 1 -2.71 7.29 4.09
N ARG A 2 -3.61 7.99 3.39
CA ARG A 2 -4.95 8.31 3.93
C ARG A 2 -5.73 7.07 4.37
N LEU A 3 -5.72 6.02 3.54
CA LEU A 3 -6.35 4.74 3.85
C LEU A 3 -5.78 4.07 5.11
N ALA A 4 -4.46 4.13 5.35
CA ALA A 4 -3.84 3.56 6.54
C ALA A 4 -4.20 4.29 7.85
N LEU A 5 -4.90 5.43 7.77
CA LEU A 5 -5.35 6.23 8.92
C LEU A 5 -6.84 6.06 9.22
N THR A 6 -7.56 5.21 8.48
CA THR A 6 -9.00 5.01 8.64
C THR A 6 -9.37 3.96 9.68
N ASP A 7 -8.37 3.27 10.26
CA ASP A 7 -8.53 2.12 11.15
C ASP A 7 -9.33 0.93 10.53
N LEU A 8 -9.62 0.95 9.21
CA LEU A 8 -10.26 -0.16 8.50
C LEU A 8 -9.34 -1.38 8.31
N PHE A 9 -8.03 -1.15 8.37
CA PHE A 9 -7.00 -2.19 8.37
C PHE A 9 -5.78 -1.71 9.16
N ARG A 10 -4.92 -2.65 9.55
CA ARG A 10 -3.64 -2.35 10.19
C ARG A 10 -2.52 -2.48 9.16
N ALA A 11 -2.04 -1.36 8.65
CA ALA A 11 -0.93 -1.37 7.70
C ALA A 11 0.38 -1.80 8.39
N LYS A 12 1.13 -2.69 7.75
CA LYS A 12 2.40 -3.23 8.24
C LYS A 12 3.47 -3.09 7.16
N TRP A 13 4.69 -2.74 7.56
CA TRP A 13 5.85 -2.64 6.66
C TRP A 13 7.16 -2.77 7.45
N THR A 14 8.27 -2.98 6.75
CA THR A 14 9.61 -3.05 7.33
C THR A 14 10.48 -1.88 6.88
N ASP A 15 11.62 -1.67 7.54
CA ASP A 15 12.64 -0.75 7.04
C ASP A 15 13.15 -1.16 5.65
N GLU A 16 13.24 -2.46 5.38
CA GLU A 16 13.69 -2.99 4.08
C GLU A 16 12.71 -2.64 2.96
N ILE A 17 11.40 -2.85 3.18
CA ILE A 17 10.34 -2.38 2.25
C ILE A 17 10.46 -0.87 2.04
N HIS A 18 10.74 -0.11 3.10
CA HIS A 18 10.94 1.32 2.96
C HIS A 18 12.13 1.67 2.06
N ASP A 19 13.26 1.02 2.28
CA ASP A 19 14.47 1.28 1.53
C ASP A 19 14.31 0.87 0.05
N GLU A 20 13.48 -0.14 -0.25
CA GLU A 20 13.14 -0.54 -1.62
C GLU A 20 12.35 0.52 -2.39
N TRP A 21 11.21 0.97 -1.85
CA TRP A 21 10.40 1.96 -2.58
C TRP A 21 11.15 3.30 -2.70
N ILE A 22 11.95 3.68 -1.70
CA ILE A 22 12.79 4.89 -1.76
C ILE A 22 13.81 4.77 -2.89
N ARG A 23 14.58 3.67 -2.95
CA ARG A 23 15.57 3.43 -4.01
C ARG A 23 14.93 3.42 -5.39
N ASN A 24 13.80 2.74 -5.56
CA ASN A 24 13.12 2.65 -6.85
C ASN A 24 12.52 3.98 -7.29
N LEU A 25 11.97 4.76 -6.35
CA LEU A 25 11.41 6.06 -6.65
C LEU A 25 12.49 7.06 -7.06
N LEU A 26 13.66 7.08 -6.38
CA LEU A 26 14.78 7.96 -6.75
C LEU A 26 15.32 7.68 -8.15
N LYS A 27 15.33 6.41 -8.58
CA LYS A 27 15.74 6.03 -9.95
C LYS A 27 14.79 6.61 -11.00
N ASN A 28 13.49 6.67 -10.70
CA ASN A 28 12.45 7.06 -11.66
C ASN A 28 12.07 8.55 -11.58
N ARG A 29 12.42 9.23 -10.48
CA ARG A 29 12.04 10.62 -10.19
C ARG A 29 13.25 11.42 -9.71
N PRO A 30 14.14 11.84 -10.62
CA PRO A 30 15.34 12.61 -10.27
C PRO A 30 15.05 14.00 -9.70
N ASP A 31 13.80 14.48 -9.80
CA ASP A 31 13.31 15.69 -9.14
C ASP A 31 13.13 15.54 -7.62
N LEU A 32 13.19 14.31 -7.09
CA LEU A 32 13.09 14.01 -5.67
C LEU A 32 14.47 13.83 -5.05
N THR A 33 14.59 14.27 -3.80
CA THR A 33 15.80 14.15 -2.99
C THR A 33 15.63 13.05 -1.94
N GLU A 34 16.70 12.34 -1.63
CA GLU A 34 16.69 11.30 -0.59
C GLU A 34 16.19 11.83 0.77
N GLU A 35 16.60 13.03 1.19
CA GLU A 35 16.16 13.68 2.43
C GLU A 35 14.62 13.80 2.52
N ARG A 36 13.97 14.23 1.43
CA ARG A 36 12.51 14.35 1.36
C ARG A 36 11.81 12.99 1.50
N LEU A 37 12.41 11.92 0.96
CA LEU A 37 11.83 10.58 1.04
C LEU A 37 12.01 9.97 2.43
N HIS A 38 13.16 10.15 3.07
CA HIS A 38 13.37 9.75 4.47
C HIS A 38 12.46 10.54 5.43
N ARG A 39 12.25 11.84 5.18
CA ARG A 39 11.24 12.61 5.92
C ARG A 39 9.85 12.00 5.75
N THR A 40 9.50 11.57 4.54
CA THR A 40 8.23 10.91 4.27
C THR A 40 8.13 9.59 5.04
N LYS A 41 9.16 8.73 4.98
CA LYS A 41 9.27 7.49 5.79
C LYS A 41 9.04 7.77 7.28
N ALA A 42 9.72 8.77 7.86
CA ALA A 42 9.55 9.13 9.26
C ALA A 42 8.12 9.59 9.59
N LEU A 43 7.48 10.36 8.70
CA LEU A 43 6.07 10.74 8.86
C LEU A 43 5.13 9.54 8.76
N MET A 44 5.41 8.57 7.88
CA MET A 44 4.62 7.33 7.81
C MET A 44 4.69 6.56 9.13
N ASN A 45 5.91 6.33 9.64
CA ASN A 45 6.14 5.58 10.88
C ASN A 45 5.56 6.26 12.13
N SER A 46 5.55 7.59 12.17
CA SER A 46 5.03 8.32 13.33
C SER A 46 3.51 8.45 13.34
N ASN A 47 2.83 8.27 12.19
CA ASN A 47 1.38 8.48 12.08
C ASN A 47 0.58 7.17 12.01
N VAL A 48 1.20 6.05 11.62
CA VAL A 48 0.52 4.76 11.59
C VAL A 48 0.94 3.93 12.78
N ARG A 49 -0.04 3.56 13.61
CA ARG A 49 0.18 2.83 14.85
C ARG A 49 0.67 1.42 14.56
N ASP A 50 1.72 1.00 15.28
CA ASP A 50 2.25 -0.36 15.24
C ASP A 50 2.58 -0.84 13.80
N CYS A 51 3.05 0.06 12.93
CA CYS A 51 3.24 -0.25 11.51
C CYS A 51 4.57 -0.96 11.21
N LEU A 52 5.61 -0.68 11.99
CA LEU A 52 6.98 -1.12 11.70
C LEU A 52 7.23 -2.52 12.26
N VAL A 53 7.39 -3.49 11.36
CA VAL A 53 7.65 -4.90 11.70
C VAL A 53 9.15 -5.12 11.89
N GLN A 54 9.51 -5.76 13.01
CA GLN A 54 10.88 -6.13 13.38
C GLN A 54 10.96 -7.61 13.70
N GLY A 55 12.17 -8.19 13.76
CA GLY A 55 12.35 -9.60 14.15
C GLY A 55 11.95 -10.63 13.07
N TYR A 56 11.59 -10.19 11.86
CA TYR A 56 11.17 -11.09 10.78
C TYR A 56 12.34 -11.82 10.09
N LYS A 57 13.57 -11.33 10.22
CA LYS A 57 14.72 -11.77 9.39
C LYS A 57 15.08 -13.25 9.56
N ASP A 58 14.86 -13.81 10.73
CA ASP A 58 15.16 -15.22 11.03
C ASP A 58 14.26 -16.19 10.25
N LEU A 59 13.10 -15.72 9.75
CA LEU A 59 12.20 -16.53 8.94
C LEU A 59 12.66 -16.63 7.48
N ILE A 60 13.34 -15.61 6.94
CA ILE A 60 13.69 -15.47 5.52
C ILE A 60 14.36 -16.73 4.94
N PRO A 61 15.37 -17.35 5.59
CA PRO A 61 16.05 -18.51 5.01
C PRO A 61 15.16 -19.74 4.82
N SER A 62 14.06 -19.83 5.58
CA SER A 62 13.12 -20.96 5.54
C SER A 62 12.01 -20.81 4.49
N LEU A 63 11.84 -19.60 3.96
CA LEU A 63 10.79 -19.29 2.99
C LEU A 63 11.27 -19.57 1.56
N ASN A 64 10.34 -20.04 0.74
CA ASN A 64 10.57 -20.29 -0.68
C ASN A 64 9.51 -19.56 -1.51
N LEU A 65 9.94 -18.55 -2.27
CA LEU A 65 9.12 -17.81 -3.22
C LEU A 65 9.78 -17.84 -4.60
N PRO A 66 9.03 -17.61 -5.68
CA PRO A 66 9.59 -17.49 -7.03
C PRO A 66 10.72 -16.47 -7.13
N ASP A 67 10.57 -15.30 -6.50
CA ASP A 67 11.66 -14.35 -6.28
C ASP A 67 12.20 -14.47 -4.85
N ALA A 68 13.51 -14.71 -4.74
CA ALA A 68 14.21 -14.81 -3.47
C ALA A 68 14.25 -13.47 -2.71
N ASN A 69 14.12 -12.34 -3.40
CA ASN A 69 14.08 -11.00 -2.80
C ASN A 69 12.75 -10.79 -2.07
N ASP A 70 11.63 -11.29 -2.58
CA ASP A 70 10.30 -11.08 -1.97
C ASP A 70 10.09 -11.84 -0.65
N ARG A 71 11.02 -12.75 -0.29
CA ARG A 71 10.95 -13.52 0.96
C ARG A 71 10.93 -12.64 2.20
N HIS A 72 11.53 -11.44 2.18
CA HIS A 72 11.45 -10.53 3.32
C HIS A 72 10.03 -9.97 3.51
N VAL A 73 9.26 -9.80 2.44
CA VAL A 73 7.86 -9.35 2.50
C VAL A 73 7.00 -10.42 3.16
N LEU A 74 7.14 -11.68 2.72
CA LEU A 74 6.42 -12.80 3.33
C LEU A 74 6.84 -13.03 4.79
N ALA A 75 8.14 -12.96 5.09
CA ALA A 75 8.63 -13.06 6.47
C ALA A 75 8.01 -11.97 7.36
N ALA A 76 7.92 -10.73 6.87
CA ALA A 76 7.31 -9.63 7.59
C ALA A 76 5.81 -9.86 7.80
N ALA A 77 5.09 -10.34 6.78
CA ALA A 77 3.67 -10.65 6.86
C ALA A 77 3.39 -11.73 7.92
N ILE A 78 4.17 -12.83 7.92
CA ILE A 78 4.09 -13.89 8.93
C ILE A 78 4.37 -13.34 10.34
N CYS A 79 5.46 -12.59 10.49
CA CYS A 79 5.87 -12.01 11.77
C CYS A 79 4.82 -11.03 12.34
N ALA A 80 4.16 -10.28 11.46
CA ALA A 80 3.13 -9.34 11.84
C ALA A 80 1.74 -9.97 12.05
N GLY A 81 1.56 -11.25 11.71
CA GLY A 81 0.25 -11.89 11.64
C GLY A 81 -0.69 -11.18 10.67
N ALA A 82 -0.17 -10.75 9.52
CA ALA A 82 -0.96 -10.08 8.50
C ALA A 82 -1.75 -11.10 7.67
N ASP A 83 -3.03 -10.81 7.42
CA ASP A 83 -3.89 -11.69 6.61
C ASP A 83 -3.62 -11.50 5.10
N VAL A 84 -3.20 -10.30 4.68
CA VAL A 84 -3.08 -9.91 3.26
C VAL A 84 -1.73 -9.26 2.95
N ILE A 85 -1.08 -9.70 1.87
CA ILE A 85 -0.01 -8.98 1.18
C ILE A 85 -0.63 -8.24 -0.01
N VAL A 86 -0.57 -6.90 0.02
CA VAL A 86 -1.07 -6.07 -1.08
C VAL A 86 0.05 -5.83 -2.10
N THR A 87 -0.09 -6.37 -3.31
CA THR A 87 0.98 -6.35 -4.34
C THR A 87 0.43 -6.33 -5.76
N TYR A 88 1.12 -5.64 -6.68
CA TYR A 88 0.81 -5.70 -8.11
C TYR A 88 1.28 -7.03 -8.74
N ASN A 89 2.32 -7.66 -8.18
CA ASN A 89 2.92 -8.86 -8.76
C ASN A 89 2.43 -10.11 -8.02
N LEU A 90 1.19 -10.53 -8.30
CA LEU A 90 0.61 -11.71 -7.68
C LEU A 90 1.39 -13.01 -7.96
N SER A 91 2.10 -13.08 -9.09
CA SER A 91 2.95 -14.22 -9.44
C SER A 91 4.11 -14.45 -8.47
N ASP A 92 4.57 -13.38 -7.82
CA ASP A 92 5.70 -13.43 -6.88
C ASP A 92 5.27 -14.00 -5.53
N PHE A 93 3.95 -14.06 -5.28
CA PHE A 93 3.33 -14.56 -4.06
C PHE A 93 2.24 -15.62 -4.36
N PRO A 94 2.62 -16.82 -4.86
CA PRO A 94 1.64 -17.84 -5.23
C PRO A 94 0.77 -18.29 -4.05
N ALA A 95 -0.54 -18.38 -4.25
CA ALA A 95 -1.50 -18.81 -3.23
C ALA A 95 -1.12 -20.15 -2.60
N THR A 96 -0.68 -21.11 -3.41
CA THR A 96 -0.22 -22.44 -2.93
C THR A 96 0.93 -22.37 -1.94
N THR A 97 1.76 -21.32 -2.00
CA THR A 97 2.83 -21.07 -1.03
C THR A 97 2.29 -20.35 0.20
N LEU A 98 1.39 -19.37 0.02
CA LEU A 98 0.91 -18.51 1.11
C LEU A 98 -0.12 -19.17 2.02
N GLU A 99 -0.96 -20.07 1.49
CA GLU A 99 -2.07 -20.72 2.22
C GLU A 99 -1.62 -21.39 3.52
N GLN A 100 -0.43 -21.99 3.54
CA GLN A 100 0.12 -22.64 4.74
C GLN A 100 0.36 -21.68 5.91
N TYR A 101 0.45 -20.37 5.63
CA TYR A 101 0.62 -19.31 6.61
C TYR A 101 -0.69 -18.57 6.91
N GLY A 102 -1.79 -18.92 6.23
CA GLY A 102 -3.06 -18.19 6.34
C GLY A 102 -3.02 -16.80 5.73
N ILE A 103 -2.15 -16.58 4.75
CA ILE A 103 -1.94 -15.28 4.08
C ILE A 103 -2.46 -15.37 2.66
N GLU A 104 -3.04 -14.30 2.16
CA GLU A 104 -3.39 -14.14 0.75
C GLU A 104 -2.65 -12.95 0.11
N ALA A 105 -2.42 -13.01 -1.20
CA ALA A 105 -1.93 -11.87 -1.97
C ALA A 105 -3.11 -11.25 -2.72
N GLN A 106 -3.31 -9.94 -2.56
CA GLN A 106 -4.35 -9.20 -3.26
C GLN A 106 -3.75 -8.08 -4.12
N HIS A 107 -4.36 -7.84 -5.28
CA HIS A 107 -4.05 -6.67 -6.08
C HIS A 107 -4.54 -5.40 -5.35
N PRO A 108 -3.83 -4.26 -5.41
CA PRO A 108 -4.26 -3.05 -4.72
C PRO A 108 -5.66 -2.56 -5.10
N ASP A 109 -6.04 -2.73 -6.38
CA ASP A 109 -7.37 -2.35 -6.87
C ASP A 109 -8.48 -3.18 -6.19
N GLU A 110 -8.28 -4.50 -6.09
CA GLU A 110 -9.21 -5.41 -5.41
C GLU A 110 -9.28 -5.11 -3.91
N PHE A 111 -8.12 -4.92 -3.27
CA PHE A 111 -8.05 -4.59 -1.86
C PHE A 111 -8.82 -3.30 -1.53
N ILE A 112 -8.70 -2.26 -2.36
CA ILE A 112 -9.41 -1.00 -2.15
C ILE A 112 -10.91 -1.15 -2.41
N ILE A 113 -11.34 -1.97 -3.37
CA ILE A 113 -12.76 -2.29 -3.58
C ILE A 113 -13.35 -2.91 -2.32
N HIS A 114 -12.69 -3.90 -1.71
CA HIS A 114 -13.15 -4.50 -0.44
C HIS A 114 -13.32 -3.46 0.67
N LEU A 115 -12.45 -2.44 0.72
CA LEU A 115 -12.58 -1.34 1.67
C LEU A 115 -13.75 -0.40 1.33
N ILE A 116 -14.01 -0.16 0.05
CA ILE A 116 -15.16 0.65 -0.39
C ILE A 116 -16.47 -0.05 -0.05
N ASP A 117 -16.57 -1.37 -0.31
CA ASP A 117 -17.73 -2.17 0.05
C ASP A 117 -17.99 -2.19 1.56
N LEU A 118 -16.90 -2.23 2.35
CA LEU A 118 -16.97 -2.24 3.81
C LEU A 118 -17.42 -0.89 4.38
N ALA A 119 -16.86 0.22 3.90
CA ALA A 119 -17.04 1.54 4.48
C ALA A 119 -16.90 2.66 3.44
N PRO A 120 -17.88 2.82 2.53
CA PRO A 120 -17.74 3.69 1.36
C PRO A 120 -17.55 5.15 1.75
N SER A 121 -18.27 5.63 2.78
CA SER A 121 -18.15 7.01 3.27
C SER A 121 -16.75 7.33 3.83
N VAL A 122 -16.13 6.36 4.53
CA VAL A 122 -14.78 6.51 5.10
C VAL A 122 -13.73 6.56 4.00
N ILE A 123 -13.88 5.73 2.96
CA ILE A 123 -12.97 5.72 1.81
C ILE A 123 -13.13 6.98 0.96
N CYS A 124 -14.35 7.45 0.73
CA CYS A 124 -14.60 8.72 0.02
C CYS A 124 -13.96 9.90 0.76
N GLU A 125 -14.12 9.97 2.08
CA GLU A 125 -13.47 11.02 2.89
C GLU A 125 -11.94 10.91 2.83
N ALA A 126 -11.39 9.69 2.88
CA ALA A 126 -9.94 9.50 2.74
C ALA A 126 -9.41 9.96 1.37
N ALA A 127 -10.14 9.67 0.28
CA ALA A 127 -9.81 10.13 -1.07
C ALA A 127 -9.92 11.66 -1.20
N LYS A 128 -10.98 12.26 -0.65
CA LYS A 128 -11.14 13.73 -0.58
C LYS A 128 -9.99 14.39 0.18
N GLN A 129 -9.63 13.86 1.34
CA GLN A 129 -8.50 14.37 2.14
C GLN A 129 -7.16 14.17 1.43
N GLN A 130 -7.01 13.16 0.58
CA GLN A 130 -5.85 13.04 -0.29
C GLN A 130 -5.84 14.19 -1.31
N ARG A 131 -6.93 14.34 -2.07
CA ARG A 131 -7.07 15.38 -3.10
C ARG A 131 -6.81 16.77 -2.56
N MET A 132 -7.46 17.14 -1.45
CA MET A 132 -7.31 18.46 -0.81
C MET A 132 -5.89 18.74 -0.30
N SER A 133 -5.08 17.71 -0.06
CA SER A 133 -3.69 17.86 0.37
C SER A 133 -2.71 18.10 -0.79
N LEU A 134 -3.11 17.78 -2.02
CA LEU A 134 -2.36 18.10 -3.22
C LEU A 134 -2.60 19.58 -3.53
N LYS A 135 -1.60 20.41 -3.25
CA LYS A 135 -1.69 21.88 -3.42
C LYS A 135 -0.82 22.43 -4.55
N ASN A 136 0.09 21.61 -5.08
CA ASN A 136 1.10 22.01 -6.07
C ASN A 136 1.26 20.93 -7.15
N PRO A 137 0.37 20.89 -8.16
CA PRO A 137 -0.84 21.71 -8.31
C PRO A 137 -2.03 21.17 -7.48
N PRO A 138 -3.05 22.00 -7.21
CA PRO A 138 -4.36 21.52 -6.78
C PRO A 138 -4.95 20.55 -7.80
N GLN A 139 -5.67 19.53 -7.33
CA GLN A 139 -6.34 18.56 -8.21
C GLN A 139 -7.86 18.60 -8.06
N SER A 140 -8.54 18.55 -9.20
CA SER A 140 -9.96 18.20 -9.33
C SER A 140 -10.20 16.72 -9.02
N VAL A 141 -11.46 16.33 -8.87
CA VAL A 141 -11.85 14.92 -8.68
C VAL A 141 -11.43 14.08 -9.89
N ASP A 142 -11.71 14.57 -11.11
CA ASP A 142 -11.33 13.88 -12.35
C ASP A 142 -9.83 13.66 -12.48
N GLU A 143 -9.01 14.65 -12.13
CA GLU A 143 -7.55 14.52 -12.18
C GLU A 143 -7.01 13.50 -11.17
N LEU A 144 -7.61 13.43 -9.98
CA LEU A 144 -7.27 12.42 -8.98
C LEU A 144 -7.62 11.01 -9.49
N LEU A 145 -8.86 10.83 -9.96
CA LEU A 145 -9.34 9.54 -10.45
C LEU A 145 -8.55 9.07 -11.68
N ALA A 146 -8.23 9.98 -12.61
CA ALA A 146 -7.35 9.67 -13.74
C ALA A 146 -5.92 9.31 -13.29
N ALA A 147 -5.44 9.84 -12.15
CA ALA A 147 -4.16 9.43 -11.59
C ALA A 147 -4.21 8.03 -10.94
N TYR A 148 -5.32 7.65 -10.33
CA TYR A 148 -5.56 6.29 -9.83
C TYR A 148 -5.67 5.28 -10.97
N GLU A 149 -6.39 5.61 -12.04
CA GLU A 149 -6.54 4.74 -13.21
C GLU A 149 -5.18 4.47 -13.87
N ARG A 150 -4.32 5.49 -14.02
CA ARG A 150 -2.93 5.32 -14.51
C ARG A 150 -2.05 4.45 -13.61
N GLN A 151 -2.43 4.26 -12.35
CA GLN A 151 -1.75 3.37 -11.42
C GLN A 151 -2.34 1.95 -11.45
N GLY A 152 -3.33 1.68 -12.31
CA GLY A 152 -3.96 0.36 -12.43
C GLY A 152 -5.13 0.15 -11.45
N LEU A 153 -5.71 1.22 -10.90
CA LEU A 153 -6.84 1.17 -9.96
C LEU A 153 -8.19 1.39 -10.67
N ALA A 154 -8.43 0.69 -11.77
CA ALA A 154 -9.57 0.94 -12.65
C ALA A 154 -10.91 0.61 -11.99
N GLN A 155 -11.00 -0.47 -11.22
CA GLN A 155 -12.21 -0.85 -10.49
C GLN A 155 -12.51 0.16 -9.39
N THR A 156 -11.51 0.51 -8.59
CA THR A 156 -11.59 1.56 -7.56
C THR A 156 -12.13 2.86 -8.14
N VAL A 157 -11.63 3.28 -9.31
CA VAL A 157 -12.11 4.49 -9.99
C VAL A 157 -13.56 4.37 -10.42
N ALA A 158 -13.95 3.23 -11.01
CA ALA A 158 -15.33 3.00 -11.42
C ALA A 158 -16.30 3.09 -10.23
N GLU A 159 -15.93 2.53 -9.09
CA GLU A 159 -16.74 2.55 -7.87
C GLU A 159 -16.78 3.95 -7.23
N LEU A 160 -15.63 4.63 -7.11
CA LEU A 160 -15.56 5.97 -6.55
C LEU A 160 -16.37 7.01 -7.35
N ARG A 161 -16.54 6.81 -8.67
CA ARG A 161 -17.38 7.68 -9.50
C ARG A 161 -18.85 7.68 -9.11
N LEU A 162 -19.34 6.61 -8.48
CA LEU A 162 -20.70 6.57 -7.93
C LEU A 162 -20.88 7.59 -6.79
N TYR A 163 -19.77 8.09 -6.25
CA TYR A 163 -19.70 9.01 -5.11
C TYR A 163 -19.01 10.34 -5.45
N ASP A 164 -18.93 10.76 -6.72
CA ASP A 164 -18.18 11.96 -7.15
C ASP A 164 -18.48 13.21 -6.31
N GLY A 165 -19.73 13.40 -5.87
CA GLY A 165 -20.13 14.53 -5.02
C GLY A 165 -19.55 14.52 -3.60
N LEU A 166 -18.94 13.41 -3.18
CA LEU A 166 -18.31 13.23 -1.86
C LEU A 166 -16.78 13.35 -1.91
N LEU A 167 -16.17 13.39 -3.10
CA LEU A 167 -14.72 13.41 -3.33
C LEU A 167 -14.13 14.84 -3.34
#